data_AF-A0A919EIY3-F1
#
_entry.id   AF-A0A919EIY3-F1
#
_cell.length_a   1.000
_cell.length_b   1.000
_cell.length_c   1.000
_cell.angle_alpha   90.00
_cell.angle_beta   90.00
_cell.angle_gamma   90.00
#
_symmetry.space_group_name_H-M   'P 1'
#
loop_
_entity.id
_entity.type
_entity.pdbx_description
1 polymer ?
#
loop_
_entity_poly.entity_id
_entity_poly.type
_entity_poly.pdbx_seq_one_letter_code
_entity_poly.pdbx_strand_id
1 'polypeptide(L)'
;MTEQVSLWQNEVQSGEFAELCCALYEREIAHFVLLDISNTSSLQNRLKSLPYYVKRTASRMLEVESPLDIDLQNASWSAKQASHMPLTGQDIDQVNQWYNSFNLTHGLVVPIAQESHIVLDSIDRIDTENSRFRTNVFGWFDMQSQDNDKPVKLLKPNKKVMTAACTGHTWINDHKANPTIPTLRELLLSCAINWRNFKQPLPIKQ
;
A
#
# COMPACT_ATOMS: atom_id res chain seq x y z
N MET A 1 29.38 -32.28 4.38
CA MET A 1 28.92 -31.65 5.64
C MET A 1 28.15 -30.40 5.26
N THR A 2 27.04 -30.11 5.96
CA THR A 2 26.08 -28.99 5.84
C THR A 2 24.86 -29.16 4.92
N GLU A 3 23.91 -30.00 5.34
CA GLU A 3 22.51 -30.00 4.87
C GLU A 3 21.49 -29.94 6.05
N GLN A 4 21.91 -29.44 7.22
CA GLN A 4 21.08 -29.45 8.44
C GLN A 4 20.66 -28.04 8.93
N VAL A 5 20.60 -27.06 8.03
CA VAL A 5 20.12 -25.69 8.32
C VAL A 5 18.68 -25.46 7.82
N SER A 6 18.21 -26.29 6.87
CA SER A 6 16.93 -26.11 6.18
C SER A 6 15.69 -26.39 7.04
N LEU A 7 15.77 -27.31 8.00
CA LEU A 7 14.59 -27.68 8.82
C LEU A 7 14.16 -26.55 9.77
N TRP A 8 15.11 -25.91 10.43
CA TRP A 8 14.85 -24.81 11.38
C TRP A 8 14.38 -23.52 10.69
N GLN A 9 14.86 -23.25 9.48
CA GLN A 9 14.41 -22.10 8.68
C GLN A 9 12.93 -22.24 8.28
N ASN A 10 12.49 -23.45 7.91
CA ASN A 10 11.08 -23.71 7.60
C ASN A 10 10.18 -23.58 8.83
N GLU A 11 10.63 -23.98 10.01
CA GLU A 11 9.86 -23.84 11.26
C GLU A 11 9.70 -22.38 11.69
N VAL A 12 10.77 -21.57 11.61
CA VAL A 12 10.70 -20.13 11.93
C VAL A 12 9.81 -19.39 10.93
N GLN A 13 9.96 -19.64 9.63
CA GLN A 13 9.11 -19.03 8.60
C GLN A 13 7.63 -19.47 8.76
N SER A 14 7.39 -20.71 9.20
CA SER A 14 6.05 -21.20 9.54
C SER A 14 5.47 -20.49 10.77
N GLY A 15 6.30 -20.20 11.78
CA GLY A 15 5.93 -19.45 12.97
C GLY A 15 5.58 -17.98 12.67
N GLU A 16 6.46 -17.26 11.99
CA GLU A 16 6.23 -15.86 11.58
C GLU A 16 5.01 -15.72 10.66
N PHE A 17 4.82 -16.68 9.75
CA PHE A 17 3.64 -16.73 8.88
C PHE A 17 2.35 -16.92 9.68
N ALA A 18 2.34 -17.83 10.67
CA ALA A 18 1.19 -18.06 11.52
C ALA A 18 0.87 -16.82 12.38
N GLU A 19 1.89 -16.19 12.97
CA GLU A 19 1.75 -14.96 13.76
C GLU A 19 1.17 -13.81 12.93
N LEU A 20 1.72 -13.57 11.74
CA LEU A 20 1.18 -12.57 10.81
C LEU A 20 -0.27 -12.88 10.41
N CYS A 21 -0.60 -14.14 10.12
CA CYS A 21 -1.97 -14.51 9.79
C CYS A 21 -2.91 -14.19 10.96
N CYS A 22 -2.53 -14.53 12.20
CA CYS A 22 -3.32 -14.24 13.39
C CYS A 22 -3.54 -12.73 13.57
N ALA A 23 -2.49 -11.92 13.53
CA ALA A 23 -2.57 -10.47 13.67
C ALA A 23 -3.40 -9.81 12.55
N LEU A 24 -3.27 -10.29 11.30
CA LEU A 24 -4.11 -9.83 10.18
C LEU A 24 -5.59 -10.19 10.38
N TYR A 25 -5.89 -11.41 10.85
CA TYR A 25 -7.28 -11.79 11.15
C TYR A 25 -7.88 -10.93 12.26
N GLU A 26 -7.15 -10.72 13.35
CA GLU A 26 -7.61 -9.90 14.48
C GLU A 26 -7.99 -8.49 14.01
N ARG A 27 -7.11 -7.87 13.21
CA ARG A 27 -7.35 -6.54 12.63
C ARG A 27 -8.55 -6.49 11.70
N GLU A 28 -8.67 -7.44 10.77
CA GLU A 28 -9.76 -7.43 9.79
C GLU A 28 -11.12 -7.71 10.45
N ILE A 29 -11.15 -8.58 11.48
CA ILE A 29 -12.35 -8.82 12.28
C ILE A 29 -12.73 -7.54 13.05
N ALA A 30 -11.77 -6.88 13.70
CA ALA A 30 -12.02 -5.61 14.39
C ALA A 30 -12.55 -4.54 13.45
N HIS A 31 -12.00 -4.46 12.23
CA HIS A 31 -12.51 -3.56 11.20
C HIS A 31 -13.95 -3.91 10.80
N PHE A 32 -14.30 -5.19 10.64
CA PHE A 32 -15.66 -5.60 10.29
C PHE A 32 -16.71 -5.24 11.34
N VAL A 33 -16.34 -5.23 12.62
CA VAL A 33 -17.24 -4.81 13.71
C VAL A 33 -17.64 -3.34 13.59
N LEU A 34 -16.76 -2.50 13.05
CA LEU A 34 -16.97 -1.05 12.90
C LEU A 34 -17.59 -0.65 11.56
N LEU A 35 -17.75 -1.58 10.62
CA LEU A 35 -18.34 -1.27 9.32
C LEU A 35 -19.83 -0.98 9.43
N ASP A 36 -20.28 0.11 8.81
CA ASP A 36 -21.71 0.33 8.55
C ASP A 36 -22.19 -0.66 7.48
N ILE A 37 -22.83 -1.74 7.93
CA ILE A 37 -23.27 -2.83 7.06
C ILE A 37 -24.64 -2.50 6.48
N SER A 38 -24.63 -1.85 5.31
CA SER A 38 -25.86 -1.61 4.53
C SER A 38 -26.38 -2.86 3.82
N ASN A 39 -25.51 -3.84 3.56
CA ASN A 39 -25.83 -5.07 2.83
C ASN A 39 -25.10 -6.29 3.42
N THR A 40 -25.86 -7.26 3.93
CA THR A 40 -25.33 -8.50 4.52
C THR A 40 -24.55 -9.36 3.53
N SER A 41 -24.94 -9.38 2.25
CA SER A 41 -24.23 -10.14 1.20
C SER A 41 -22.82 -9.62 0.96
N SER A 42 -22.61 -8.30 1.03
CA SER A 42 -21.27 -7.71 0.89
C SER A 42 -20.34 -8.15 2.02
N LEU A 43 -20.84 -8.19 3.26
CA LEU A 43 -20.09 -8.69 4.41
C LEU A 43 -19.76 -10.19 4.24
N GLN A 44 -20.75 -11.00 3.88
CA GLN A 44 -20.58 -12.44 3.67
C GLN A 44 -19.52 -12.74 2.60
N ASN A 45 -19.50 -11.99 1.51
CA ASN A 45 -18.49 -12.13 0.46
C ASN A 45 -17.09 -11.75 0.95
N ARG A 46 -16.96 -10.66 1.73
CA ARG A 46 -15.67 -10.30 2.35
C ARG A 46 -15.18 -11.39 3.29
N LEU A 47 -16.02 -11.87 4.20
CA LEU A 47 -15.71 -12.98 5.12
C LEU A 47 -15.30 -14.25 4.38
N LYS A 48 -16.02 -14.63 3.33
CA LYS A 48 -15.69 -15.81 2.51
C LYS A 48 -14.31 -15.72 1.87
N SER A 49 -13.91 -14.53 1.46
CA SER A 49 -12.61 -14.27 0.82
C SER A 49 -11.47 -13.99 1.82
N LEU A 50 -11.79 -13.67 3.07
CA LEU A 50 -10.81 -13.22 4.07
C LEU A 50 -9.65 -14.21 4.25
N PRO A 51 -9.88 -15.54 4.40
CA PRO A 51 -8.77 -16.47 4.60
C PRO A 51 -7.76 -16.50 3.46
N TYR A 52 -8.25 -16.33 2.23
CA TYR A 52 -7.38 -16.25 1.06
C TYR A 52 -6.52 -14.99 1.11
N TYR A 53 -7.13 -13.82 1.36
CA TYR A 53 -6.38 -12.56 1.37
C TYR A 53 -5.44 -12.43 2.56
N VAL A 54 -5.79 -12.95 3.73
CA VAL A 54 -4.89 -12.99 4.90
C VAL A 54 -3.64 -13.81 4.59
N LYS A 55 -3.82 -15.07 4.15
CA LYS A 55 -2.69 -15.95 3.82
C LYS A 55 -1.82 -15.37 2.71
N ARG A 56 -2.46 -14.82 1.67
CA ARG A 56 -1.75 -14.18 0.56
C ARG A 56 -0.95 -12.96 1.04
N THR A 57 -1.50 -12.14 1.92
CA THR A 57 -0.80 -10.95 2.42
C THR A 57 0.37 -11.34 3.31
N ALA A 58 0.16 -12.25 4.27
CA ALA A 58 1.23 -12.74 5.14
C ALA A 58 2.41 -13.34 4.35
N SER A 59 2.13 -14.23 3.38
CA SER A 59 3.19 -14.80 2.52
C SER A 59 3.92 -13.72 1.73
N ARG A 60 3.19 -12.76 1.13
CA ARG A 60 3.82 -11.67 0.38
C ARG A 60 4.64 -10.72 1.23
N MET A 61 4.24 -10.45 2.47
CA MET A 61 5.02 -9.64 3.39
C MET A 61 6.34 -10.32 3.75
N LEU A 62 6.34 -11.62 4.00
CA LEU A 62 7.57 -12.38 4.32
C LEU A 62 8.49 -12.61 3.12
N GLU A 63 7.94 -12.69 1.90
CA GLU A 63 8.72 -12.99 0.68
C GLU A 63 9.32 -11.76 -0.02
N VAL A 64 8.73 -10.57 0.17
CA VAL A 64 9.09 -9.38 -0.60
C VAL A 64 10.41 -8.77 -0.11
N GLU A 65 11.29 -8.42 -1.05
CA GLU A 65 12.44 -7.56 -0.75
C GLU A 65 11.95 -6.12 -0.54
N SER A 66 11.80 -5.74 0.73
CA SER A 66 11.39 -4.41 1.15
C SER A 66 12.51 -3.73 1.97
N PRO A 67 12.70 -2.40 1.85
CA PRO A 67 13.59 -1.65 2.74
C PRO A 67 12.94 -1.37 4.12
N LEU A 68 11.74 -1.88 4.36
CA LEU A 68 10.98 -1.67 5.60
C LEU A 68 11.03 -2.94 6.45
N ASP A 69 11.02 -2.76 7.76
CA ASP A 69 10.97 -3.87 8.71
C ASP A 69 9.53 -4.32 8.92
N ILE A 70 9.30 -5.62 9.07
CA ILE A 70 7.99 -6.16 9.41
C ILE A 70 7.80 -6.06 10.93
N ASP A 71 6.66 -5.51 11.34
CA ASP A 71 6.13 -5.66 12.69
C ASP A 71 5.16 -6.84 12.68
N LEU A 72 5.61 -8.00 13.15
CA LEU A 72 4.82 -9.23 13.19
C LEU A 72 3.58 -9.08 14.09
N GLN A 73 3.71 -8.35 15.21
CA GLN A 73 2.64 -8.20 16.20
C GLN A 73 1.50 -7.34 15.67
N ASN A 74 1.83 -6.24 14.98
CA ASN A 74 0.83 -5.36 14.38
C ASN A 74 0.47 -5.76 12.94
N ALA A 75 1.13 -6.76 12.37
CA ALA A 75 1.06 -7.16 10.96
C ALA A 75 1.20 -5.98 9.98
N SER A 76 2.17 -5.10 10.22
CA SER A 76 2.39 -3.88 9.45
C SER A 76 3.86 -3.70 9.09
N TRP A 77 4.15 -2.68 8.28
CA TRP A 77 5.53 -2.22 8.07
C TRP A 77 5.91 -1.17 9.10
N SER A 78 7.17 -1.18 9.50
CA SER A 78 7.75 -0.28 10.47
C SER A 78 8.90 0.54 9.86
N ALA A 79 8.87 1.85 10.13
CA ALA A 79 9.94 2.78 9.78
C ALA A 79 9.81 4.06 10.61
N LYS A 80 10.94 4.78 10.77
CA LYS A 80 10.96 6.06 11.48
C LYS A 80 10.07 7.10 10.77
N GLN A 81 9.07 7.61 11.49
CA GLN A 81 8.18 8.66 11.01
C GLN A 81 8.90 10.00 10.88
N ALA A 82 8.72 10.65 9.72
CA ALA A 82 9.18 12.02 9.46
C ALA A 82 8.36 13.03 10.28
N SER A 83 8.94 14.19 10.61
CA SER A 83 8.21 15.23 11.36
C SER A 83 7.03 15.82 10.59
N HIS A 84 7.17 15.91 9.28
CA HIS A 84 6.19 16.49 8.36
C HIS A 84 5.84 15.52 7.23
N MET A 85 4.66 15.68 6.65
CA MET A 85 4.25 14.92 5.47
C MET A 85 5.22 15.24 4.30
N PRO A 86 5.71 14.24 3.54
CA PRO A 86 6.74 14.44 2.52
C PRO A 86 6.19 15.07 1.22
N LEU A 87 5.73 16.33 1.30
CA LEU A 87 5.13 17.09 0.21
C LEU A 87 6.13 17.95 -0.60
N THR A 88 7.40 18.02 -0.18
CA THR A 88 8.43 18.78 -0.90
C THR A 88 8.61 18.22 -2.32
N GLY A 89 8.47 19.08 -3.33
CA GLY A 89 8.57 18.71 -4.74
C GLY A 89 7.38 17.88 -5.23
N GLN A 90 6.22 17.97 -4.59
CA GLN A 90 4.96 17.34 -5.00
C GLN A 90 4.01 18.35 -5.65
N ASP A 91 4.56 19.36 -6.32
CA ASP A 91 3.77 20.33 -7.09
C ASP A 91 3.10 19.64 -8.27
N ILE A 92 1.89 20.09 -8.65
CA ILE A 92 1.06 19.42 -9.66
C ILE A 92 1.83 19.23 -10.96
N ASP A 93 2.54 20.26 -11.43
CA ASP A 93 3.32 20.20 -12.67
C ASP A 93 4.43 19.14 -12.60
N GLN A 94 5.11 19.02 -11.45
CA GLN A 94 6.17 18.02 -11.27
C GLN A 94 5.61 16.60 -11.20
N VAL A 95 4.44 16.42 -10.58
CA VAL A 95 3.74 15.14 -10.53
C VAL A 95 3.30 14.73 -11.93
N ASN A 96 2.63 15.63 -12.66
CA ASN A 96 2.16 15.38 -14.03
C ASN A 96 3.33 15.10 -14.98
N GLN A 97 4.42 15.86 -14.89
CA GLN A 97 5.64 15.60 -15.67
C GLN A 97 6.21 14.21 -15.36
N TRP A 98 6.19 13.77 -14.11
CA TRP A 98 6.69 12.45 -13.73
C TRP A 98 5.86 11.34 -14.36
N TYR A 99 4.53 11.38 -14.25
CA TYR A 99 3.63 10.38 -14.82
C TYR A 99 3.62 10.38 -16.35
N ASN A 100 3.84 11.54 -17.00
CA ASN A 100 3.96 11.64 -18.46
C ASN A 100 5.34 11.20 -18.99
N SER A 101 6.33 10.97 -18.13
CA SER A 101 7.70 10.63 -18.55
C SER A 101 7.93 9.16 -18.92
N PHE A 102 6.90 8.32 -18.83
CA PHE A 102 6.98 6.89 -19.14
C PHE A 102 5.60 6.33 -19.49
N ASN A 103 5.57 5.13 -20.08
CA ASN A 103 4.32 4.44 -20.37
C ASN A 103 3.73 3.89 -19.07
N LEU A 104 2.56 4.42 -18.68
CA LEU A 104 1.80 3.91 -17.54
C LEU A 104 1.41 2.45 -17.78
N THR A 105 1.39 1.68 -16.68
CA THR A 105 1.04 0.26 -16.71
C THR A 105 -0.04 -0.03 -15.69
N HIS A 106 -0.93 -0.96 -16.04
CA HIS A 106 -1.93 -1.47 -15.11
C HIS A 106 -1.25 -2.10 -13.90
N GLY A 107 -1.79 -1.87 -12.70
CA GLY A 107 -1.25 -2.38 -11.45
C GLY A 107 -0.07 -1.58 -10.89
N LEU A 108 0.36 -0.50 -11.55
CA LEU A 108 1.37 0.39 -10.98
C LEU A 108 0.86 0.99 -9.67
N VAL A 109 1.62 0.80 -8.58
CA VAL A 109 1.28 1.32 -7.25
C VAL A 109 1.57 2.81 -7.21
N VAL A 110 0.60 3.59 -6.75
CA VAL A 110 0.68 5.05 -6.67
C VAL A 110 0.31 5.56 -5.27
N PRO A 111 1.05 6.55 -4.74
CA PRO A 111 0.72 7.19 -3.47
C PRO A 111 -0.30 8.30 -3.66
N ILE A 112 -1.29 8.32 -2.78
CA ILE A 112 -2.35 9.32 -2.73
C ILE A 112 -2.30 10.00 -1.37
N ALA A 113 -2.09 11.32 -1.35
CA ALA A 113 -2.21 12.12 -0.13
C ALA A 113 -3.68 12.38 0.20
N GLN A 114 -4.03 12.12 1.45
CA GLN A 114 -5.23 12.60 2.11
C GLN A 114 -4.86 13.72 3.09
N GLU A 115 -5.84 14.25 3.81
CA GLU A 115 -5.65 15.34 4.78
C GLU A 115 -4.54 15.06 5.79
N SER A 116 -4.53 13.86 6.39
CA SER A 116 -3.62 13.53 7.50
C SER A 116 -2.55 12.50 7.17
N HIS A 117 -2.65 11.77 6.07
CA HIS A 117 -1.73 10.66 5.76
C HIS A 117 -1.66 10.39 4.26
N ILE A 118 -0.77 9.48 3.87
CA ILE A 118 -0.61 9.02 2.50
C ILE A 118 -1.05 7.56 2.46
N VAL A 119 -1.84 7.18 1.45
CA VAL A 119 -2.32 5.81 1.23
C VAL A 119 -1.78 5.26 -0.07
N LEU A 120 -1.79 3.93 -0.22
CA LEU A 120 -1.45 3.26 -1.46
C LEU A 120 -2.70 2.94 -2.27
N ASP A 121 -2.65 3.23 -3.57
CA ASP A 121 -3.62 2.70 -4.54
C ASP A 121 -2.88 2.15 -5.77
N SER A 122 -3.61 1.65 -6.75
CA SER A 122 -3.03 1.18 -8.01
C SER A 122 -3.83 1.62 -9.22
N ILE A 123 -3.11 1.82 -10.34
CA ILE A 123 -3.71 2.14 -11.63
C ILE A 123 -4.54 0.95 -12.11
N ASP A 124 -5.83 1.14 -12.34
CA ASP A 124 -6.72 0.11 -12.86
C ASP A 124 -7.21 0.37 -14.30
N ARG A 125 -7.16 1.62 -14.78
CA ARG A 125 -7.46 2.01 -16.17
C ARG A 125 -6.54 3.13 -16.65
N ILE A 126 -6.25 3.15 -17.94
CA ILE A 126 -5.44 4.19 -18.59
C ILE A 126 -6.20 4.69 -19.80
N ASP A 127 -6.31 6.00 -19.94
CA ASP A 127 -6.93 6.70 -21.06
C ASP A 127 -5.87 7.61 -21.68
N THR A 128 -5.20 7.10 -22.70
CA THR A 128 -4.11 7.79 -23.40
C THR A 128 -4.60 8.96 -24.23
N GLU A 129 -5.85 8.92 -24.70
CA GLU A 129 -6.43 9.99 -25.53
C GLU A 129 -6.62 11.27 -24.71
N ASN A 130 -7.12 11.13 -23.48
CA ASN A 130 -7.36 12.25 -22.57
C ASN A 130 -6.21 12.46 -21.57
N SER A 131 -5.07 11.77 -21.74
CA SER A 131 -3.90 11.88 -20.84
C SER A 131 -4.26 11.74 -19.36
N ARG A 132 -5.05 10.71 -19.02
CA ARG A 132 -5.53 10.47 -17.65
C ARG A 132 -5.50 8.99 -17.32
N PHE A 133 -5.49 8.67 -16.03
CA PHE A 133 -5.57 7.29 -15.57
C PHE A 133 -6.49 7.18 -14.36
N ARG A 134 -7.07 6.00 -14.15
CA ARG A 134 -7.94 5.72 -13.01
C ARG A 134 -7.18 4.89 -11.99
N THR A 135 -7.29 5.26 -10.72
CA THR A 135 -6.92 4.37 -9.62
C THR A 135 -8.15 3.67 -9.07
N ASN A 136 -7.95 2.52 -8.44
CA ASN A 136 -9.04 1.65 -8.07
C ASN A 136 -9.99 2.24 -7.01
N VAL A 137 -9.46 3.00 -6.07
CA VAL A 137 -10.22 3.61 -4.96
C VAL A 137 -10.54 5.07 -5.25
N PHE A 138 -9.57 5.85 -5.74
CA PHE A 138 -9.68 7.31 -5.85
C PHE A 138 -10.08 7.85 -7.24
N GLY A 139 -10.37 6.95 -8.19
CA GLY A 139 -10.94 7.32 -9.49
C GLY A 139 -9.93 7.99 -10.43
N TRP A 140 -10.42 8.86 -11.32
CA TRP A 140 -9.65 9.42 -12.45
C TRP A 140 -8.73 10.56 -12.06
N PHE A 141 -7.45 10.49 -12.39
CA PHE A 141 -6.51 11.61 -12.32
C PHE A 141 -6.15 12.05 -13.73
N ASP A 142 -6.33 13.34 -13.99
CA ASP A 142 -6.05 13.97 -15.27
C ASP A 142 -4.70 14.68 -15.22
N MET A 143 -3.83 14.42 -16.19
CA MET A 143 -2.47 14.98 -16.22
C MET A 143 -2.39 16.34 -16.94
N GLN A 144 -3.48 16.80 -17.55
CA GLN A 144 -3.57 18.06 -18.28
C GLN A 144 -4.36 19.13 -17.52
N SER A 145 -5.38 18.72 -16.76
CA SER A 145 -6.21 19.62 -15.96
C SER A 145 -5.76 19.65 -14.49
N GLN A 146 -5.89 20.82 -13.86
CA GLN A 146 -5.77 20.92 -12.41
C GLN A 146 -7.10 20.53 -11.77
N ASP A 147 -7.17 19.28 -11.29
CA ASP A 147 -8.33 18.79 -10.55
C ASP A 147 -8.25 19.27 -9.08
N ASN A 148 -8.46 20.58 -8.87
CA ASN A 148 -8.33 21.23 -7.56
C ASN A 148 -9.48 20.90 -6.58
N ASP A 149 -10.59 20.33 -7.08
CA ASP A 149 -11.78 20.07 -6.27
C ASP A 149 -11.76 18.69 -5.59
N LYS A 150 -10.75 17.85 -5.89
CA LYS A 150 -10.61 16.56 -5.22
C LYS A 150 -10.06 16.72 -3.80
N PRO A 151 -10.66 16.04 -2.81
CA PRO A 151 -10.16 16.05 -1.42
C PRO A 151 -8.85 15.26 -1.24
N VAL A 152 -8.28 14.73 -2.33
CA VAL A 152 -7.08 13.90 -2.34
C VAL A 152 -6.14 14.36 -3.44
N LYS A 153 -4.83 14.17 -3.21
CA LYS A 153 -3.80 14.59 -4.15
C LYS A 153 -2.92 13.42 -4.56
N LEU A 154 -2.79 13.21 -5.87
CA LEU A 154 -1.81 12.28 -6.42
C LEU A 154 -0.40 12.79 -6.13
N LEU A 155 0.47 11.91 -5.65
CA LEU A 155 1.88 12.23 -5.41
C LEU A 155 2.76 11.45 -6.38
N LYS A 156 3.91 12.02 -6.77
CA LYS A 156 4.96 11.22 -7.42
C LYS A 156 5.63 10.30 -6.38
N PRO A 157 5.79 9.00 -6.68
CA PRO A 157 6.48 8.07 -5.80
C PRO A 157 7.93 8.49 -5.54
N ASN A 158 8.34 8.43 -4.28
CA ASN A 158 9.74 8.44 -3.86
C ASN A 158 9.88 7.63 -2.56
N LYS A 159 11.11 7.33 -2.13
CA LYS A 159 11.32 6.51 -0.93
C LYS A 159 10.58 7.04 0.31
N LYS A 160 10.65 8.34 0.59
CA LYS A 160 9.99 8.95 1.76
C LYS A 160 8.46 8.82 1.68
N VAL A 161 7.89 9.13 0.51
CA VAL A 161 6.45 9.06 0.25
C VAL A 161 5.94 7.62 0.35
N MET A 162 6.63 6.68 -0.30
CA MET A 162 6.22 5.27 -0.30
C MET A 162 6.39 4.65 1.10
N THR A 163 7.48 4.96 1.81
CA THR A 163 7.65 4.53 3.21
C THR A 163 6.50 5.04 4.07
N ALA A 164 6.19 6.34 4.02
CA ALA A 164 5.08 6.92 4.78
C ALA A 164 3.75 6.21 4.52
N ALA A 165 3.46 5.90 3.27
CA ALA A 165 2.25 5.20 2.89
C ALA A 165 2.22 3.74 3.38
N CYS A 166 3.34 3.01 3.24
CA CYS A 166 3.42 1.62 3.69
C CYS A 166 3.32 1.46 5.21
N THR A 167 3.81 2.43 5.97
CA THR A 167 3.85 2.38 7.45
C THR A 167 2.72 3.17 8.09
N GLY A 168 1.80 3.73 7.29
CA GLY A 168 0.63 4.43 7.80
C GLY A 168 0.96 5.70 8.60
N HIS A 169 2.05 6.39 8.28
CA HIS A 169 2.43 7.61 8.98
C HIS A 169 1.36 8.69 8.82
N THR A 170 1.09 9.41 9.91
CA THR A 170 0.04 10.43 9.98
C THR A 170 0.57 11.75 10.52
N TRP A 171 -0.07 12.84 10.13
CA TRP A 171 0.24 14.18 10.56
C TRP A 171 -1.07 14.95 10.82
N ILE A 172 -1.10 15.72 11.90
CA ILE A 172 -2.19 16.63 12.25
C ILE A 172 -1.53 17.98 12.54
N ASN A 173 -2.01 19.06 11.93
CA ASN A 173 -1.44 20.40 12.06
C ASN A 173 0.09 20.42 11.85
N ASP A 174 0.56 19.67 10.84
CA ASP A 174 1.98 19.55 10.50
C ASP A 174 2.88 18.96 11.61
N HIS A 175 2.28 18.22 12.54
CA HIS A 175 2.96 17.46 13.58
C HIS A 175 2.64 15.98 13.48
N LYS A 176 3.58 15.13 13.92
CA LYS A 176 3.37 13.68 13.98
C LYS A 176 2.14 13.35 14.81
N ALA A 177 1.30 12.49 14.26
CA ALA A 177 0.20 11.86 14.99
C ALA A 177 0.41 10.34 15.06
N ASN A 178 -0.49 9.67 15.76
CA ASN A 178 -0.50 8.21 15.85
C ASN A 178 -0.73 7.60 14.46
N PRO A 179 0.12 6.68 13.99
CA PRO A 179 -0.04 6.05 12.69
C PRO A 179 -1.40 5.39 12.52
N THR A 180 -1.94 5.45 11.31
CA THR A 180 -3.13 4.70 10.90
C THR A 180 -2.70 3.36 10.33
N ILE A 181 -3.31 2.29 10.79
CA ILE A 181 -2.99 0.95 10.29
C ILE A 181 -3.40 0.82 8.81
N PRO A 182 -2.49 0.48 7.88
CA PRO A 182 -2.84 0.28 6.47
C PRO A 182 -3.85 -0.86 6.30
N THR A 183 -4.79 -0.72 5.37
CA THR A 183 -5.77 -1.79 5.08
C THR A 183 -5.09 -3.04 4.50
N LEU A 184 -5.77 -4.19 4.55
CA LEU A 184 -5.27 -5.42 3.91
C LEU A 184 -4.93 -5.23 2.42
N ARG A 185 -5.69 -4.37 1.72
CA ARG A 185 -5.42 -3.97 0.33
C ARG A 185 -4.09 -3.20 0.23
N GLU A 186 -3.89 -2.20 1.07
CA GLU A 186 -2.67 -1.39 1.05
C GLU A 186 -1.45 -2.23 1.43
N LEU A 187 -1.58 -3.18 2.36
CA LEU A 187 -0.52 -4.14 2.65
C LEU A 187 -0.17 -4.98 1.42
N LEU A 188 -1.15 -5.50 0.69
CA LEU A 188 -0.87 -6.21 -0.57
C LEU A 188 -0.21 -5.33 -1.63
N LEU A 189 -0.64 -4.07 -1.75
CA LEU A 189 -0.02 -3.11 -2.66
C LEU A 189 1.42 -2.79 -2.25
N SER A 190 1.70 -2.69 -0.95
CA SER A 190 3.04 -2.43 -0.44
C SER A 190 4.04 -3.54 -0.82
N CYS A 191 3.58 -4.79 -0.89
CA CYS A 191 4.37 -5.93 -1.37
C CYS A 191 4.59 -5.93 -2.89
N ALA A 192 3.85 -5.12 -3.66
CA ALA A 192 3.96 -5.02 -5.11
C ALA A 192 4.82 -3.81 -5.57
N ILE A 193 5.38 -3.05 -4.63
CA ILE A 193 6.21 -1.89 -4.92
C ILE A 193 7.58 -2.34 -5.44
N ASN A 194 7.96 -1.84 -6.61
CA ASN A 194 9.34 -1.92 -7.08
C ASN A 194 10.18 -0.79 -6.47
N TRP A 195 10.79 -1.06 -5.31
CA TRP A 195 11.64 -0.10 -4.59
C TRP A 195 12.89 0.36 -5.35
N ARG A 196 13.29 -0.37 -6.40
CA ARG A 196 14.41 -0.01 -7.28
C ARG A 196 13.97 0.92 -8.42
N ASN A 197 12.71 0.80 -8.86
CA ASN A 197 12.16 1.62 -9.94
C ASN A 197 10.64 1.80 -9.80
N PHE A 198 10.22 2.95 -9.27
CA PHE A 198 8.79 3.25 -9.10
C PHE A 198 8.01 3.48 -10.40
N LYS A 199 8.64 3.50 -11.57
CA LYS A 199 7.96 3.61 -12.87
C LYS A 199 7.47 2.25 -13.40
N GLN A 200 7.79 1.16 -12.72
CA GLN A 200 7.46 -0.20 -13.14
C GLN A 200 6.85 -0.98 -11.97
N PRO A 201 5.87 -1.85 -12.22
CA PRO A 201 5.44 -2.84 -11.24
C PRO A 201 6.59 -3.77 -10.85
N LEU A 202 6.48 -4.45 -9.70
CA LEU A 202 7.43 -5.50 -9.33
C LEU A 202 7.43 -6.58 -10.43
N PRO A 203 8.61 -6.99 -10.94
CA PRO A 203 8.69 -8.08 -11.90
C PRO A 203 8.08 -9.35 -11.32
N ILE A 204 7.26 -10.05 -12.09
CA ILE A 204 6.81 -11.39 -11.71
C ILE A 204 8.05 -12.28 -11.74
N LYS A 205 8.47 -12.81 -10.57
CA LYS A 205 9.47 -13.89 -10.53
C LYS A 205 8.86 -15.08 -11.29
N GLN A 206 9.46 -15.45 -12.42
CA GLN A 206 9.13 -16.66 -13.18
C GLN A 206 9.54 -17.90 -12.40
#